data_AF-A0A6G8D9K0-F1
#
_entry.id   AF-A0A6G8D9K0-F1
#
_cell.length_a   1.000
_cell.length_b   1.000
_cell.length_c   1.000
_cell.angle_alpha   90.00
_cell.angle_beta   90.00
_cell.angle_gamma   90.00
#
_symmetry.space_group_name_H-M   'P 1'
#
loop_
_entity.id
_entity.type
_entity.pdbx_description
1 polymer ?
#
loop_
_entity_poly.entity_id
_entity_poly.type
_entity_poly.pdbx_seq_one_letter_code
_entity_poly.pdbx_strand_id
1 'polypeptide(L)' 'VYFNEASGNKYVPRAVLVDLEPGTMDAVRAGPFGQLFRPDNFVFGQSGAGNNWAKGHYTEGAELVDQVVDVVRREAEG' A
#
# COMPACT_ATOMS: atom_id res chain seq x y z
N VAL A 1 18.51 5.56 1.80
CA VAL A 1 17.35 6.49 1.74
C VAL A 1 16.08 5.77 1.31
N TYR A 2 16.05 5.11 0.15
CA TYR A 2 14.85 4.42 -0.37
C TYR A 2 14.55 3.04 0.24
N PHE A 3 15.53 2.44 0.90
CA PHE A 3 15.41 1.12 1.50
C PHE A 3 15.78 1.16 2.98
N ASN A 4 15.10 0.33 3.76
CA ASN A 4 15.47 -0.02 5.12
C ASN A 4 16.23 -1.34 5.10
N GLU A 5 17.32 -1.43 5.86
CA GLU A 5 18.02 -2.69 6.10
C GLU A 5 17.28 -3.45 7.20
N ALA A 6 16.78 -4.63 6.85
CA ALA A 6 16.22 -5.61 7.78
C ALA A 6 17.28 -6.65 8.15
N SER A 7 16.94 -7.57 9.03
CA SER A 7 17.84 -8.65 9.43
C SER A 7 18.31 -9.49 8.23
N GLY A 8 19.56 -9.97 8.30
CA GLY A 8 20.13 -10.88 7.30
C GLY A 8 20.47 -10.21 5.96
N ASN A 9 20.92 -8.94 5.97
CA ASN A 9 21.25 -8.16 4.77
C ASN A 9 20.09 -8.05 3.77
N LYS A 10 18.84 -8.15 4.26
CA LYS A 10 17.64 -7.98 3.43
C LYS A 10 17.28 -6.50 3.37
N TYR A 11 17.13 -5.97 2.16
CA TYR A 11 16.72 -4.59 1.95
C TYR A 11 15.24 -4.53 1.57
N VAL A 12 14.48 -3.72 2.29
CA VAL A 12 13.03 -3.57 2.11
C VAL A 12 12.73 -2.14 1.63
N PRO A 13 11.95 -1.95 0.55
CA PRO A 13 11.58 -0.63 0.08
C PRO A 13 10.79 0.15 1.12
N ARG A 14 11.07 1.44 1.25
CA ARG A 14 10.21 2.41 1.96
C ARG A 14 9.07 2.82 1.04
N ALA A 15 8.07 1.96 0.93
CA ALA A 15 6.93 2.14 0.04
C ALA A 15 5.62 1.71 0.72
N VAL A 16 4.53 2.42 0.39
CA VAL A 16 3.15 2.07 0.75
C VAL A 16 2.37 1.91 -0.56
N LEU A 17 1.71 0.78 -0.73
CA LEU A 17 0.94 0.46 -1.93
C LEU A 17 -0.54 0.60 -1.59
N VAL A 18 -1.24 1.47 -2.32
CA VAL A 18 -2.62 1.82 -2.07
C VAL A 18 -3.43 1.66 -3.33
N ASP A 19 -4.56 0.96 -3.24
CA ASP A 19 -5.57 0.88 -4.29
C ASP A 19 -6.95 0.66 -3.65
N LEU A 20 -8.02 1.02 -4.34
CA LEU A 20 -9.38 0.79 -3.85
C LEU A 20 -9.87 -0.64 -4.15
N GLU A 21 -9.13 -1.39 -4.98
CA GLU A 21 -9.46 -2.76 -5.37
C GLU A 21 -8.34 -3.75 -5.01
N PRO A 22 -8.68 -5.00 -4.64
CA PRO A 22 -7.67 -6.00 -4.26
C PRO A 22 -6.85 -6.54 -5.45
N GLY A 23 -7.40 -6.50 -6.66
CA GLY A 23 -6.82 -7.20 -7.82
C GLY A 23 -5.39 -6.74 -8.18
N THR A 24 -5.10 -5.45 -8.07
CA THR A 24 -3.76 -4.91 -8.33
C THR A 24 -2.74 -5.43 -7.30
N MET A 25 -3.14 -5.59 -6.04
CA MET A 25 -2.26 -6.05 -4.96
C MET A 25 -1.86 -7.50 -5.15
N ASP A 26 -2.79 -8.35 -5.57
CA ASP A 26 -2.52 -9.76 -5.89
C ASP A 26 -1.55 -9.88 -7.06
N ALA A 27 -1.70 -9.04 -8.09
CA ALA A 27 -0.78 -9.01 -9.22
C ALA A 27 0.65 -8.59 -8.81
N VAL A 28 0.80 -7.58 -7.94
CA VAL A 28 2.11 -7.17 -7.42
C VAL A 28 2.75 -8.29 -6.59
N ARG A 29 1.97 -8.94 -5.72
CA ARG A 29 2.46 -10.04 -4.87
C ARG A 29 2.89 -11.28 -5.66
N ALA A 30 2.18 -11.58 -6.75
CA ALA A 30 2.54 -12.66 -7.67
C ALA A 30 3.71 -12.32 -8.61
N GLY A 31 4.08 -11.04 -8.70
CA GLY A 31 5.16 -10.58 -9.57
C GLY A 31 6.56 -10.97 -9.07
N PRO A 32 7.60 -10.83 -9.93
CA PRO A 32 8.99 -11.20 -9.59
C PRO A 32 9.54 -10.52 -8.34
N PHE A 33 9.00 -9.33 -8.00
CA PHE A 33 9.40 -8.53 -6.85
C PHE A 33 8.36 -8.53 -5.72
N GLY A 34 7.34 -9.40 -5.77
CA GLY A 34 6.26 -9.39 -4.77
C GLY A 34 6.75 -9.60 -3.33
N GLN A 35 7.79 -10.42 -3.14
CA GLN A 35 8.39 -10.72 -1.83
C GLN A 35 9.34 -9.63 -1.31
N LEU A 36 9.55 -8.57 -2.09
CA LEU A 36 10.40 -7.44 -1.73
C LEU A 36 9.71 -6.49 -0.74
N PHE A 37 8.40 -6.32 -0.90
CA PHE A 37 7.60 -5.38 -0.11
C PHE A 37 7.17 -5.98 1.23
N ARG A 38 7.00 -5.15 2.26
CA ARG A 38 6.38 -5.58 3.52
C ARG A 38 4.90 -5.88 3.27
N PRO A 39 4.39 -7.05 3.70
CA PRO A 39 2.97 -7.38 3.60
C PRO A 39 2.05 -6.34 4.25
N ASP A 40 2.49 -5.75 5.36
CA ASP A 40 1.75 -4.74 6.13
C ASP A 40 1.64 -3.38 5.42
N ASN A 41 2.38 -3.17 4.32
CA ASN A 41 2.39 -1.91 3.58
C ASN A 41 1.42 -1.90 2.39
N PHE A 42 0.64 -2.97 2.23
CA PHE A 42 -0.43 -3.07 1.25
C PHE A 42 -1.73 -2.65 1.92
N VAL A 43 -2.32 -1.55 1.46
CA VAL A 43 -3.62 -1.05 1.93
C VAL A 43 -4.58 -1.06 0.75
N PHE A 44 -5.70 -1.76 0.88
CA PHE A 44 -6.66 -1.82 -0.20
C PHE A 44 -8.12 -1.90 0.24
N GLY A 45 -8.99 -1.30 -0.58
CA GLY A 45 -10.44 -1.37 -0.42
C GLY A 45 -11.04 -2.65 -0.99
N GLN A 46 -12.37 -2.72 -0.95
CA GLN A 46 -13.17 -3.80 -1.57
C GLN A 46 -14.01 -3.31 -2.76
N SER A 47 -13.87 -2.03 -3.14
CA SER A 47 -14.73 -1.35 -4.11
C SER A 47 -13.93 -0.25 -4.82
N GLY A 48 -13.96 -0.23 -6.15
CA GLY A 48 -13.23 0.75 -6.93
C GLY A 48 -13.88 2.13 -7.03
N ALA A 49 -13.07 3.13 -7.37
CA ALA A 49 -13.54 4.46 -7.74
C ALA A 49 -14.36 4.46 -9.04
N GLY A 50 -14.22 3.45 -9.90
CA GLY A 50 -14.98 3.34 -11.15
C GLY A 50 -14.78 4.53 -12.10
N ASN A 51 -13.53 4.98 -12.26
CA ASN A 51 -13.15 6.16 -13.05
C ASN A 51 -13.86 7.46 -12.62
N ASN A 52 -14.34 7.53 -11.38
CA ASN A 52 -15.00 8.71 -10.82
C ASN A 52 -14.16 9.31 -9.70
N TRP A 53 -13.66 10.53 -9.92
CA TRP A 53 -12.88 11.27 -8.92
C TRP A 53 -13.66 11.54 -7.64
N ALA A 54 -14.96 11.88 -7.73
CA ALA A 54 -15.77 12.18 -6.57
C ALA A 54 -15.95 10.95 -5.66
N LYS A 55 -16.09 9.76 -6.24
CA LYS A 55 -16.10 8.50 -5.47
C LYS A 55 -14.75 8.28 -4.78
N GLY A 56 -13.65 8.43 -5.52
CA GLY A 56 -12.31 8.26 -4.97
C GLY A 56 -12.00 9.25 -3.84
N HIS A 57 -12.46 10.49 -3.94
CA HIS A 57 -12.12 11.53 -2.97
C HIS A 57 -13.09 11.63 -1.79
N TYR A 58 -14.40 11.56 -2.04
CA TYR A 58 -15.41 11.86 -1.02
C TYR A 58 -16.06 10.63 -0.39
N THR A 59 -16.01 9.45 -1.02
CA THR A 59 -16.67 8.24 -0.51
C THR A 59 -15.68 7.10 -0.27
N GLU A 60 -15.33 6.33 -1.30
CA GLU A 60 -14.55 5.10 -1.17
C GLU A 60 -13.15 5.36 -0.60
N GLY A 61 -12.46 6.39 -1.09
CA GLY A 61 -11.14 6.73 -0.57
C GLY A 61 -11.16 7.41 0.79
N ALA A 62 -12.29 8.04 1.16
CA ALA A 62 -12.45 8.61 2.49
C ALA A 62 -12.56 7.52 3.57
N GLU A 63 -13.10 6.34 3.23
CA GLU A 63 -13.11 5.18 4.13
C GLU A 63 -11.73 4.51 4.28
N LEU A 64 -10.86 4.63 3.26
CA LEU A 64 -9.54 3.98 3.25
C LEU A 64 -8.41 4.86 3.81
N VAL A 65 -8.53 6.19 3.72
CA VAL A 65 -7.42 7.13 3.96
C VAL A 65 -6.82 7.03 5.37
N ASP A 66 -7.63 6.80 6.40
CA ASP A 66 -7.14 6.71 7.78
C ASP A 66 -6.15 5.55 7.94
N GLN A 67 -6.44 4.39 7.33
CA GLN A 67 -5.53 3.23 7.33
C GLN A 67 -4.23 3.53 6.58
N VAL A 68 -4.32 4.24 5.44
CA VAL A 68 -3.14 4.65 4.67
C VAL A 68 -2.25 5.57 5.50
N VAL A 69 -2.83 6.56 6.17
CA VAL A 69 -2.08 7.52 7.01
C VAL A 69 -1.41 6.82 8.18
N ASP A 70 -2.06 5.84 8.81
CA ASP A 70 -1.46 5.06 9.90
C ASP A 70 -0.25 4.24 9.43
N VAL A 71 -0.32 3.64 8.25
CA VAL A 71 0.83 2.92 7.66
C VAL A 71 1.95 3.88 7.28
N VAL A 72 1.63 5.03 6.67
CA VAL A 72 2.62 6.06 6.35
C VAL A 72 3.32 6.56 7.61
N ARG A 73 2.58 6.79 8.70
CA ARG A 73 3.15 7.20 9.99
C ARG A 73 4.14 6.17 10.51
N ARG A 74 3.77 4.88 10.48
CA ARG A 74 4.67 3.78 10.90
C ARG A 74 5.95 3.73 10.06
N GLU A 75 5.87 3.97 8.75
CA GLU A 75 7.05 4.00 7.86
C GLU A 75 7.92 5.26 8.00
N ALA A 76 7.34 6.34 8.53
CA ALA A 76 8.04 7.59 8.79
C ALA A 76 8.75 7.58 10.15
N GLU A 77 8.13 6.99 11.17
CA GLU A 77 8.61 6.95 12.56
C GLU A 77 9.48 5.71 12.88
N GLY A 78 9.36 4.65 12.08
CA GLY A 78 10.10 3.40 12.24
C GLY A 78 11.59 3.48 11.92
#